data_AF-A0A7R9MHJ0-F1
#
_entry.id   AF-A0A7R9MHJ0-F1
#
_cell.length_a   1.000
_cell.length_b   1.000
_cell.length_c   1.000
_cell.angle_alpha   90.00
_cell.angle_beta   90.00
_cell.angle_gamma   90.00
#
_symmetry.space_group_name_H-M   'P 1'
#
loop_
_entity.id
_entity.type
_entity.pdbx_description
1 polymer ?
#
loop_
_entity_poly.entity_id
_entity_poly.type
_entity_poly.pdbx_seq_one_letter_code
_entity_poly.pdbx_strand_id
1 'polypeptide(L)'
;MDYHQLRHLTTIITLITLLCNPLKVYGYSQGAPTRACATMVPGHGVPAQTGPADNYALQVEPINGGRDVSVSIVANTGHTFTGFMVQARHAANRQKLIDGVFNEDKHSQIRNCGTDRA
;
A
#
# COMPACT_ATOMS: atom_id res chain seq x y z
N MET A 1 -23.68 35.08 -27.60
CA MET A 1 -23.28 35.04 -26.17
C MET A 1 -22.88 36.43 -25.76
N ASP A 2 -23.47 36.95 -24.69
CA ASP A 2 -23.14 38.28 -24.15
C ASP A 2 -21.79 38.25 -23.41
N TYR A 3 -21.02 39.34 -23.48
CA TYR A 3 -19.78 39.54 -22.73
C TYR A 3 -19.97 39.33 -21.22
N HIS A 4 -21.14 39.70 -20.68
CA HIS A 4 -21.49 39.40 -19.29
C HIS A 4 -21.59 37.90 -19.00
N GLN A 5 -22.23 37.14 -19.90
CA GLN A 5 -22.33 35.67 -19.78
C GLN A 5 -20.96 34.99 -19.87
N LEU A 6 -20.08 35.50 -20.75
CA LEU A 6 -18.71 34.99 -20.89
C LEU A 6 -17.85 35.28 -19.65
N ARG A 7 -17.99 36.47 -19.03
CA ARG A 7 -17.35 36.82 -17.76
C ARG A 7 -17.82 35.94 -16.60
N HIS A 8 -19.12 35.66 -16.52
CA HIS A 8 -19.63 34.78 -15.47
C HIS A 8 -19.14 33.35 -15.65
N LEU A 9 -19.15 32.83 -16.88
CA LEU A 9 -18.67 31.48 -17.18
C LEU A 9 -17.19 31.30 -16.85
N THR A 10 -16.32 32.26 -17.21
CA THR A 10 -14.89 32.21 -16.88
C THR A 10 -14.66 32.31 -15.37
N THR A 11 -15.40 33.17 -14.67
CA THR A 11 -15.30 33.29 -13.20
C THR A 11 -15.68 31.98 -12.51
N ILE A 12 -16.77 31.34 -12.94
CA ILE A 12 -17.22 30.04 -12.42
C ILE A 12 -16.19 28.94 -12.68
N ILE A 13 -15.67 28.83 -13.91
CA ILE A 13 -14.65 27.83 -14.26
C ILE A 13 -13.38 28.02 -13.41
N THR A 14 -12.97 29.27 -13.19
CA THR A 14 -11.77 29.59 -12.37
C THR A 14 -11.98 29.25 -10.90
N LEU A 15 -13.20 29.46 -10.36
CA LEU A 15 -13.57 29.03 -9.00
C LEU A 15 -13.58 27.51 -8.86
N ILE A 16 -14.11 26.78 -9.84
CA ILE A 16 -14.18 25.32 -9.84
C ILE A 16 -12.77 24.69 -9.89
N THR A 17 -11.86 25.22 -10.71
CA THR A 17 -10.48 24.70 -10.78
C THR A 17 -9.68 24.99 -9.49
N LEU A 18 -9.93 26.12 -8.81
CA LEU A 18 -9.33 26.43 -7.52
C LEU A 18 -9.82 25.49 -6.40
N LEU A 19 -11.09 25.10 -6.45
CA LEU A 19 -11.71 24.18 -5.49
C LEU A 19 -11.34 22.71 -5.73
N CYS A 20 -11.09 22.32 -6.99
CA CYS A 20 -10.70 20.97 -7.39
C CYS A 20 -9.17 20.77 -7.44
N ASN A 21 -8.42 21.24 -6.44
CA ASN A 21 -7.02 20.85 -6.33
C ASN A 21 -6.94 19.33 -6.08
N PRO A 22 -6.40 18.52 -7.01
CA PRO A 22 -6.21 17.11 -6.73
C PRO A 22 -5.19 17.02 -5.58
N LEU A 23 -5.60 16.44 -4.46
CA LEU A 23 -4.68 16.08 -3.38
C LEU A 23 -3.58 15.20 -3.99
N LYS A 24 -2.42 15.81 -4.26
CA LYS A 24 -1.25 15.06 -4.70
C LYS A 24 -0.74 14.30 -3.49
N VAL A 25 -1.04 13.00 -3.45
CA VAL A 25 -0.47 12.11 -2.43
C VAL A 25 0.89 11.64 -2.95
N TYR A 26 1.95 12.02 -2.24
CA TYR A 26 3.31 11.60 -2.58
C TYR A 26 3.63 10.30 -1.82
N GLY A 27 3.97 9.25 -2.56
CA GLY A 27 4.60 8.07 -1.98
C GLY A 27 6.06 8.35 -1.64
N TYR A 28 6.56 7.77 -0.56
CA TYR A 28 7.98 7.84 -0.23
C TYR A 28 8.77 6.85 -1.11
N SER A 29 9.92 7.27 -1.64
CA SER A 29 10.80 6.40 -2.43
C SER A 29 11.27 5.16 -1.66
N GLN A 30 11.30 5.26 -0.33
CA GLN A 30 11.68 4.17 0.57
C GLN A 30 10.52 3.26 0.98
N GLY A 31 9.33 3.43 0.40
CA GLY A 31 8.12 2.68 0.75
C GLY A 31 7.40 3.24 1.99
N ALA A 32 6.56 2.43 2.63
CA ALA A 32 5.73 2.88 3.75
C ALA A 32 6.58 3.36 4.95
N PRO A 33 6.32 4.55 5.53
CA PRO A 33 6.98 5.00 6.75
C PRO A 33 6.76 4.02 7.91
N THR A 34 7.71 3.94 8.85
CA THR A 34 7.66 3.07 10.03
C THR A 34 6.30 3.10 10.76
N ARG A 35 5.76 4.31 10.98
CA ARG A 35 4.47 4.49 11.67
C ARG A 35 3.26 3.99 10.89
N ALA A 36 3.31 4.05 9.56
CA ALA A 36 2.22 3.63 8.67
C ALA A 36 2.32 2.15 8.30
N CYS A 37 3.54 1.59 8.27
CA CYS A 37 3.72 0.21 7.88
C CYS A 37 3.15 -0.75 8.94
N ALA A 38 3.22 -0.42 10.23
CA ALA A 38 2.59 -1.22 11.30
C ALA A 38 1.06 -1.40 11.13
N THR A 39 0.36 -0.40 10.60
CA THR A 39 -1.10 -0.46 10.41
C THR A 39 -1.50 -0.97 9.02
N MET A 40 -0.58 -0.97 8.05
CA MET A 40 -0.87 -1.22 6.63
C MET A 40 -1.92 -0.25 6.04
N VAL A 41 -2.13 0.91 6.67
CA VAL A 41 -3.12 1.90 6.21
C VAL A 41 -2.39 2.99 5.42
N PRO A 42 -2.55 3.04 4.08
CA PRO A 42 -1.83 4.01 3.25
C PRO A 42 -2.35 5.46 3.39
N GLY A 43 -3.32 5.74 4.26
CA GLY A 43 -3.85 7.09 4.47
C GLY A 43 -4.59 7.69 3.26
N HIS A 44 -4.83 6.90 2.21
CA HIS A 44 -5.44 7.33 0.95
C HIS A 44 -6.98 7.47 1.02
N GLY A 45 -7.58 7.39 2.21
CA GLY A 45 -9.03 7.56 2.42
C GLY A 45 -9.92 6.48 1.79
N VAL A 46 -9.33 5.46 1.16
CA VAL A 46 -10.05 4.32 0.58
C VAL A 46 -10.11 3.17 1.59
N PRO A 47 -11.27 2.49 1.74
CA PRO A 47 -11.37 1.30 2.55
C PRO A 47 -10.43 0.19 2.07
N ALA A 48 -10.02 -0.68 2.99
CA ALA A 48 -9.28 -1.88 2.63
C ALA A 48 -10.13 -2.76 1.69
N GLN A 49 -9.46 -3.42 0.74
CA GLN A 49 -10.10 -4.42 -0.10
C GLN A 49 -10.60 -5.58 0.77
N THR A 50 -11.86 -5.99 0.57
CA THR A 50 -12.50 -7.08 1.33
C THR A 50 -12.71 -8.35 0.50
N GLY A 51 -12.62 -8.27 -0.83
CA GLY A 51 -12.74 -9.40 -1.75
C GLY A 51 -11.39 -9.99 -2.17
N PRO A 52 -11.41 -11.13 -2.90
CA PRO A 52 -10.21 -11.72 -3.48
C PRO A 52 -9.43 -10.71 -4.33
N ALA A 53 -8.10 -10.81 -4.30
CA ALA A 53 -7.27 -10.13 -5.28
C ALA A 53 -7.23 -11.01 -6.54
N ASP A 54 -8.03 -10.69 -7.54
CA ASP A 54 -8.21 -11.57 -8.71
C ASP A 54 -6.92 -11.77 -9.51
N ASN A 55 -5.96 -10.83 -9.42
CA ASN A 55 -4.74 -10.82 -10.22
C ASN A 55 -3.47 -11.20 -9.45
N TYR A 56 -3.54 -11.33 -8.13
CA TYR A 56 -2.37 -11.56 -7.28
C TYR A 56 -2.69 -12.51 -6.14
N ALA A 57 -1.77 -13.44 -5.85
CA ALA A 57 -1.92 -14.36 -4.73
C ALA A 57 -0.65 -14.41 -3.87
N LEU A 58 -0.86 -14.63 -2.57
CA LEU A 58 0.22 -14.95 -1.64
C LEU A 58 0.27 -16.46 -1.47
N GLN A 59 1.38 -17.07 -1.88
CA GLN A 59 1.66 -18.48 -1.67
C GLN A 59 2.63 -18.61 -0.49
N VAL A 60 2.28 -19.48 0.46
CA VAL A 60 3.07 -19.71 1.67
C VAL A 60 3.29 -21.20 1.81
N GLU A 61 4.55 -21.62 1.83
CA GLU A 61 4.93 -23.02 1.87
C GLU A 61 5.91 -23.28 3.03
N PRO A 62 5.66 -24.29 3.88
CA PRO A 62 6.61 -24.66 4.92
C PRO A 62 7.85 -25.29 4.29
N ILE A 63 9.02 -24.84 4.72
CA ILE A 63 10.32 -25.38 4.31
C ILE A 63 11.11 -25.81 5.56
N ASN A 64 12.22 -26.52 5.37
CA ASN A 64 13.11 -26.92 6.48
C ASN A 64 12.40 -27.68 7.62
N GLY A 65 11.37 -28.46 7.27
CA GLY A 65 10.54 -29.20 8.24
C GLY A 65 9.53 -28.34 8.99
N GLY A 66 9.13 -27.19 8.42
CA GLY A 66 8.17 -26.25 9.02
C GLY A 66 8.78 -25.25 10.00
N ARG A 67 10.11 -25.21 10.13
CA ARG A 67 10.82 -24.19 10.91
C ARG A 67 10.79 -22.83 10.23
N ASP A 68 10.85 -22.84 8.91
CA ASP A 68 10.81 -21.64 8.08
C ASP A 68 9.65 -21.75 7.08
N VAL A 69 9.27 -20.61 6.51
CA VAL A 69 8.25 -20.53 5.46
C VAL A 69 8.82 -19.78 4.26
N SER A 70 8.59 -20.32 3.07
CA SER A 70 8.78 -19.60 1.81
C SER A 70 7.51 -18.80 1.52
N VAL A 71 7.68 -17.53 1.17
CA VAL A 71 6.57 -16.62 0.85
C VAL A 71 6.78 -16.08 -0.55
N SER A 72 5.81 -16.34 -1.45
CA SER A 72 5.84 -15.88 -2.84
C SER A 72 4.61 -15.04 -3.14
N ILE A 73 4.81 -13.88 -3.78
CA ILE A 73 3.72 -13.08 -4.36
C ILE A 73 3.69 -13.40 -5.85
N VAL A 74 2.62 -14.02 -6.29
CA VAL A 74 2.44 -14.41 -7.69
C VAL A 74 1.41 -13.50 -8.35
N ALA A 75 1.63 -13.19 -9.62
CA ALA A 75 0.69 -12.45 -10.46
C ALA A 75 0.17 -13.35 -11.58
N ASN A 76 -1.09 -13.15 -11.97
CA ASN A 76 -1.64 -13.82 -13.16
C ASN A 76 -0.89 -13.39 -14.43
N THR A 77 -0.95 -14.23 -15.46
CA THR A 77 -0.31 -13.94 -16.76
C THR A 77 -0.74 -12.58 -17.29
N GLY A 78 0.24 -11.74 -17.65
CA GLY A 78 0.00 -10.39 -18.17
C GLY A 78 -0.15 -9.30 -17.10
N HIS A 79 -0.12 -9.66 -15.80
CA HIS A 79 -0.17 -8.70 -14.70
C HIS A 79 1.20 -8.55 -14.03
N THR A 80 1.50 -7.33 -13.62
CA THR A 80 2.70 -6.99 -12.85
C THR A 80 2.33 -6.03 -11.73
N PHE A 81 3.09 -6.07 -10.64
CA PHE A 81 2.99 -5.10 -9.55
C PHE A 81 4.29 -4.28 -9.49
N THR A 82 4.17 -2.99 -9.16
CA THR A 82 5.33 -2.09 -9.06
C THR A 82 6.06 -2.23 -7.72
N GLY A 83 5.38 -2.76 -6.70
CA GLY A 83 5.94 -2.98 -5.38
C GLY A 83 4.97 -3.70 -4.47
N PHE A 84 5.46 -4.13 -3.31
CA PHE A 84 4.70 -4.88 -2.33
C PHE A 84 5.13 -4.53 -0.91
N MET A 85 4.27 -4.87 0.05
CA MET A 85 4.58 -4.87 1.47
C MET A 85 3.91 -6.10 2.09
N VAL A 86 4.70 -6.93 2.78
CA VAL A 86 4.21 -8.14 3.45
C VAL A 86 4.50 -8.04 4.93
N GLN A 87 3.56 -8.52 5.74
CA GLN A 87 3.72 -8.66 7.18
C GLN A 87 3.22 -10.03 7.61
N ALA A 88 3.96 -10.64 8.51
CA ALA A 88 3.52 -11.82 9.21
C ALA A 88 2.87 -11.42 10.55
N ARG A 89 1.64 -11.87 10.76
CA ARG A 89 0.79 -11.52 11.91
C ARG A 89 0.34 -12.77 12.63
N HIS A 90 0.11 -12.66 13.93
CA HIS A 90 -0.38 -13.77 14.73
C HIS A 90 -1.79 -14.18 14.29
N ALA A 91 -2.02 -15.48 14.06
CA ALA A 91 -3.30 -15.97 13.54
C ALA A 91 -4.48 -15.65 14.48
N ALA A 92 -4.29 -15.80 15.79
CA ALA A 92 -5.32 -15.49 16.79
C ALA A 92 -5.42 -14.00 17.15
N ASN A 93 -4.40 -13.20 16.83
CA ASN A 93 -4.41 -11.74 17.08
C ASN A 93 -3.76 -11.03 15.90
N ARG A 94 -4.58 -10.68 14.89
CA ARG A 94 -4.10 -10.04 13.66
C ARG A 94 -3.51 -8.65 13.88
N GLN A 95 -3.68 -8.02 15.05
CA GLN A 95 -3.03 -6.75 15.37
C GLN A 95 -1.55 -6.95 15.79
N LYS A 96 -1.18 -8.15 16.25
CA LYS A 96 0.17 -8.47 16.70
C LYS A 96 1.03 -9.00 15.54
N LEU A 97 2.19 -8.37 15.32
CA LEU A 97 3.23 -8.91 14.44
C LEU A 97 3.88 -10.14 15.09
N ILE A 98 4.27 -11.13 14.28
CA ILE A 98 5.04 -12.27 14.80
C ILE A 98 6.46 -11.82 15.19
N ASP A 99 7.03 -12.47 16.19
CA ASP A 99 8.42 -12.27 16.59
C ASP A 99 9.33 -13.17 15.74
N GLY A 100 9.36 -12.87 14.45
CA GLY A 100 10.11 -13.61 13.43
C GLY A 100 10.86 -12.64 12.50
N VAL A 101 11.69 -13.20 11.62
CA VAL A 101 12.55 -12.41 10.74
C VAL A 101 12.34 -12.86 9.30
N PHE A 102 12.18 -11.91 8.39
CA PHE A 102 12.26 -12.17 6.96
C PHE A 102 13.72 -12.19 6.52
N ASN A 103 14.05 -12.96 5.49
CA ASN A 103 15.34 -12.84 4.80
C ASN A 103 15.12 -12.03 3.52
N GLU A 104 15.92 -11.00 3.31
CA GLU A 104 15.89 -10.20 2.08
C GLU A 104 16.54 -10.95 0.91
N ASP A 105 16.07 -10.64 -0.29
CA ASP A 105 16.75 -10.91 -1.54
C ASP A 105 17.07 -9.60 -2.28
N LYS A 106 17.62 -9.70 -3.50
CA LYS A 106 17.99 -8.53 -4.31
C LYS A 106 16.80 -7.65 -4.75
N HIS A 107 15.56 -8.06 -4.51
CA HIS A 107 14.34 -7.36 -4.94
C HIS A 107 13.45 -6.96 -3.76
N SER A 108 13.90 -7.16 -2.54
CA SER A 108 13.14 -6.89 -1.32
C SER A 108 14.00 -6.17 -0.29
N GLN A 109 13.32 -5.57 0.68
CA GLN A 109 13.94 -4.93 1.82
C GLN A 109 13.03 -5.08 3.03
N ILE A 110 13.63 -5.44 4.16
CA ILE A 110 12.98 -5.51 5.46
C ILE A 110 12.74 -4.09 5.93
N ARG A 111 11.57 -3.92 6.53
CA ARG A 111 11.17 -2.70 7.21
C ARG A 111 10.83 -3.05 8.64
N ASN A 112 11.39 -2.27 9.56
CA ASN A 112 11.01 -2.38 10.96
C ASN A 112 9.66 -1.70 11.15
N CYS A 113 8.59 -2.48 11.29
CA CYS A 113 7.21 -2.01 11.33
C CYS A 113 6.59 -2.07 12.72
N GLY A 114 7.28 -1.52 13.71
CA GLY A 114 6.74 -1.50 15.07
C GLY A 114 7.75 -1.39 16.20
N THR A 115 9.04 -1.22 15.92
CA THR A 115 10.03 -0.88 16.93
C THR A 115 11.03 0.11 16.38
N ASP A 116 11.06 1.33 16.89
CA ASP A 116 12.37 1.96 17.08
C ASP A 116 13.05 1.03 18.10
N ARG A 117 14.04 0.23 17.69
CA ARG A 117 14.87 -0.47 18.67
C ARG A 117 15.61 0.62 19.43
N ALA A 118 15.14 0.96 20.63
CA ALA A 118 15.99 1.44 21.70
C ALA A 118 16.86 0.27 22.20
#